data_AF-A0A529PFW0-F1
#
_entry.id   AF-A0A529PFW0-F1
#
_cell.length_a   1.000
_cell.length_b   1.000
_cell.length_c   1.000
_cell.angle_alpha   90.00
_cell.angle_beta   90.00
_cell.angle_gamma   90.00
#
_symmetry.space_group_name_H-M   'P 1'
#
loop_
_entity.id
_entity.type
_entity.pdbx_description
1 polymer ?
#
loop_
_entity_poly.entity_id
_entity_poly.type
_entity_poly.pdbx_seq_one_letter_code
_entity_poly.pdbx_strand_id
1 'polypeptide(L)'
;WGNPTSAFDIAAAILHAAARLDRDRDFDDFGIYHLTGAGEANWSGFARQILEMSRAHGGPHARVRDIATGDYPTKARRPQNSRLSTARFGSTFAWQAPDWRLS
;
A
#
# COMPACT_ATOMS: atom_id res chain seq x y z
N TRP A 1 -0.26 -8.37 8.55
CA TRP A 1 -1.24 -7.61 7.76
C TRP A 1 -0.69 -6.23 7.46
N GLY A 2 -0.91 -5.73 6.25
CA GLY A 2 -0.47 -4.41 5.79
C GLY A 2 -1.20 -4.02 4.51
N ASN A 3 -0.73 -2.97 3.86
CA ASN A 3 -1.33 -2.40 2.65
C ASN A 3 -0.28 -2.42 1.52
N PRO A 4 -0.33 -3.37 0.58
CA PRO A 4 0.50 -3.30 -0.63
C PRO A 4 0.31 -1.94 -1.30
N THR A 5 1.40 -1.29 -1.70
CA THR A 5 1.37 0.09 -2.18
C THR A 5 2.26 0.22 -3.40
N SER A 6 1.68 0.66 -4.52
CA SER A 6 2.44 0.91 -5.76
C SER A 6 3.27 2.18 -5.62
N ALA A 7 4.48 2.15 -6.16
CA ALA A 7 5.33 3.34 -6.23
C ALA A 7 4.72 4.42 -7.15
N PHE A 8 3.96 4.02 -8.17
CA PHE A 8 3.26 4.96 -9.06
C PHE A 8 2.15 5.70 -8.31
N ASP A 9 1.39 5.00 -7.46
CA ASP A 9 0.37 5.63 -6.62
C ASP A 9 0.98 6.61 -5.61
N ILE A 10 2.13 6.26 -5.02
CA ILE A 10 2.88 7.19 -4.15
C ILE A 10 3.28 8.44 -4.93
N ALA A 11 3.84 8.29 -6.13
CA ALA A 11 4.24 9.41 -6.96
C ALA A 11 3.03 10.29 -7.36
N ALA A 12 1.91 9.68 -7.75
CA ALA A 12 0.68 10.39 -8.08
C ALA A 12 0.15 11.22 -6.90
N ALA A 13 0.15 10.65 -5.70
CA ALA A 13 -0.25 11.34 -4.48
C ALA A 13 0.66 12.53 -4.16
N ILE A 14 1.98 12.36 -4.31
CA ILE A 14 2.96 13.44 -4.08
C ILE A 14 2.74 14.59 -5.06
N LEU A 15 2.56 14.29 -6.35
CA LEU A 15 2.29 15.31 -7.36
C LEU A 15 0.97 16.04 -7.10
N HIS A 16 -0.07 15.31 -6.70
CA HIS A 16 -1.36 15.88 -6.32
C HIS A 16 -1.24 16.82 -5.11
N ALA A 17 -0.53 16.39 -4.06
CA ALA A 17 -0.28 17.22 -2.89
C ALA A 17 0.55 18.46 -3.25
N ALA A 18 1.61 18.32 -4.03
CA ALA A 18 2.44 19.44 -4.48
C ALA A 18 1.62 20.48 -5.26
N ALA A 19 0.74 20.04 -6.17
CA ALA A 19 -0.15 20.93 -6.92
C ALA A 19 -1.18 21.64 -6.01
N ARG A 20 -1.57 21.05 -4.88
CA ARG A 20 -2.43 21.71 -3.87
C ARG A 20 -1.65 22.79 -3.13
N LEU A 21 -0.42 22.49 -2.70
CA LEU A 21 0.47 23.42 -2.01
C LEU A 21 0.84 24.63 -2.87
N ASP A 22 1.08 24.42 -4.17
CA ASP A 22 1.39 25.52 -5.10
C ASP A 22 0.22 26.50 -5.27
N ARG A 23 -1.02 25.98 -5.28
CA ARG A 23 -2.24 26.78 -5.43
C ARG A 23 -2.72 27.45 -4.15
N ASP A 24 -2.42 26.89 -2.99
CA ASP A 24 -2.88 27.36 -1.70
C ASP A 24 -1.75 27.97 -0.88
N ARG A 25 -1.61 29.29 -1.00
CA ARG A 25 -0.54 30.05 -0.34
C ARG A 25 -0.69 30.11 1.18
N ASP A 26 -1.89 29.83 1.70
CA ASP A 26 -2.21 29.87 3.12
C ASP A 26 -2.29 28.46 3.74
N PHE A 27 -1.83 27.43 3.00
CA PHE A 27 -1.81 26.07 3.51
C PHE A 27 -0.99 25.95 4.81
N ASP A 28 -1.61 25.45 5.88
CA ASP A 28 -1.01 25.35 7.21
C ASP A 28 -1.01 23.93 7.80
N ASP A 29 -1.67 22.96 7.15
CA ASP A 29 -1.74 21.56 7.60
C ASP A 29 -0.48 20.75 7.18
N PHE A 30 0.71 21.30 7.41
CA PHE A 30 1.95 20.54 7.23
C PHE A 30 2.11 19.48 8.32
N GLY A 31 2.76 18.36 7.98
CA GLY A 31 3.07 17.33 8.98
C GLY A 31 3.31 15.96 8.39
N ILE A 32 3.18 14.96 9.25
CA ILE A 32 3.39 13.55 8.89
C ILE A 32 2.04 12.94 8.47
N TYR A 33 2.07 12.27 7.31
CA TYR A 33 0.94 11.59 6.70
C TYR A 33 1.30 10.13 6.42
N HIS A 34 0.34 9.24 6.61
CA HIS A 34 0.42 7.89 6.05
C HIS A 34 -0.18 7.87 4.66
N LEU A 35 0.48 7.14 3.77
CA LEU A 35 0.04 6.92 2.41
C LEU A 35 0.28 5.46 2.04
N THR A 36 -0.78 4.74 1.72
CA THR A 36 -0.73 3.34 1.28
C THR A 36 -1.84 3.06 0.28
N GLY A 37 -1.73 1.95 -0.48
CA GLY A 37 -2.84 1.41 -1.26
C GLY A 37 -4.07 1.14 -0.39
N ALA A 38 -5.27 1.27 -0.96
CA ALA A 38 -6.51 0.96 -0.24
C ALA A 38 -6.70 -0.55 -0.09
N GLY A 39 -7.49 -0.94 0.91
CA GLY A 39 -7.65 -2.35 1.29
C GLY A 39 -6.42 -2.92 2.00
N GLU A 40 -6.45 -4.21 2.30
CA GLU A 40 -5.40 -4.87 3.09
C GLU A 40 -5.03 -6.24 2.55
N ALA A 41 -3.84 -6.72 2.93
CA ALA A 41 -3.36 -8.07 2.66
C ALA A 41 -2.45 -8.58 3.78
N ASN A 42 -2.37 -9.91 3.87
CA ASN A 42 -1.21 -10.58 4.46
C ASN A 42 -0.22 -10.98 3.34
N TRP A 43 0.99 -11.39 3.71
CA TRP A 43 2.06 -11.67 2.73
C TRP A 43 1.69 -12.80 1.76
N SER A 44 1.03 -13.85 2.24
CA SER A 44 0.60 -14.96 1.39
C SER A 44 -0.55 -14.56 0.46
N GLY A 45 -1.47 -13.72 0.91
CA GLY A 45 -2.54 -13.14 0.08
C GLY A 45 -2.00 -12.26 -1.03
N PHE A 46 -1.00 -11.43 -0.74
CA PHE A 46 -0.32 -10.63 -1.76
C PHE A 46 0.42 -11.52 -2.78
N ALA A 47 1.15 -12.54 -2.32
CA ALA A 47 1.84 -13.49 -3.19
C ALA A 47 0.87 -14.28 -4.08
N ARG A 48 -0.31 -14.66 -3.57
CA ARG A 48 -1.36 -15.32 -4.37
C ARG A 48 -1.84 -14.41 -5.49
N GLN A 49 -2.13 -13.14 -5.21
CA GLN A 49 -2.57 -12.20 -6.24
C GLN A 49 -1.52 -12.05 -7.34
N ILE A 50 -0.23 -11.91 -6.98
CA ILE A 50 0.87 -11.82 -7.95
C ILE A 50 0.91 -13.06 -8.86
N LEU A 51 0.84 -14.26 -8.28
CA LEU A 51 0.92 -15.51 -9.04
C LEU A 51 -0.35 -15.79 -9.86
N GLU A 52 -1.52 -15.34 -9.39
CA GLU A 52 -2.77 -15.41 -10.17
C GLU A 52 -2.70 -14.48 -11.38
N MET A 53 -2.21 -13.25 -11.21
CA MET A 53 -1.99 -12.32 -12.32
C MET A 53 -0.96 -12.87 -13.31
N SER A 54 0.15 -13.40 -12.82
CA SER A 54 1.15 -14.08 -13.67
C SER A 54 0.52 -15.22 -14.48
N ARG A 55 -0.26 -16.09 -13.83
CA ARG A 55 -0.98 -17.20 -14.49
C ARG A 55 -1.92 -16.71 -15.58
N ALA A 56 -2.71 -15.66 -15.30
CA ALA A 56 -3.64 -15.08 -16.26
C ALA A 56 -2.96 -14.54 -17.53
N HIS A 57 -1.68 -14.17 -17.42
CA HIS A 57 -0.85 -13.69 -18.54
C HIS A 57 0.06 -14.79 -19.12
N GLY A 58 -0.20 -16.07 -18.83
CA GLY A 58 0.60 -17.21 -19.33
C GLY A 58 1.98 -17.36 -18.67
N GLY A 59 2.22 -16.65 -17.57
CA GLY A 59 3.49 -16.66 -16.84
C GLY A 59 3.61 -17.77 -15.78
N PRO A 60 4.75 -17.80 -15.07
CA PRO A 60 5.02 -18.75 -13.99
C PRO A 60 4.01 -18.61 -12.85
N HIS A 61 3.58 -19.74 -12.28
CA HIS A 61 2.67 -19.74 -11.14
C HIS A 61 3.00 -20.89 -10.19
N ALA A 62 2.57 -20.77 -8.93
CA ALA A 62 2.78 -21.78 -7.90
C ALA A 62 1.66 -21.74 -6.86
N ARG A 63 1.47 -22.85 -6.15
CA ARG A 63 0.56 -22.89 -5.01
C ARG A 63 1.19 -22.22 -3.79
N VAL A 64 0.56 -21.16 -3.28
CA VAL A 64 0.99 -20.49 -2.05
C VAL A 64 0.33 -21.15 -0.83
N ARG A 65 1.17 -21.69 0.06
CA ARG A 65 0.76 -22.22 1.37
C ARG A 65 0.97 -21.15 2.44
N ASP A 66 0.01 -21.01 3.35
CA ASP A 66 0.17 -20.15 4.52
C ASP A 66 1.16 -20.79 5.51
N ILE A 67 1.89 -19.93 6.21
CA ILE A 67 2.72 -20.29 7.36
C ILE A 67 2.53 -19.24 8.45
N ALA A 68 2.70 -19.63 9.72
CA ALA A 68 2.78 -18.68 10.81
C ALA A 68 4.16 -17.99 10.82
N THR A 69 4.24 -16.80 11.41
CA THR A 69 5.53 -16.10 11.58
C THR A 69 6.53 -16.94 12.39
N GLY A 70 6.05 -17.78 13.31
CA GLY A 70 6.89 -18.69 14.09
C GLY A 70 7.50 -19.83 13.27
N ASP A 71 6.86 -20.21 12.15
CA ASP A 71 7.33 -21.30 11.28
C ASP A 71 8.52 -20.87 10.42
N TYR A 72 8.79 -19.56 10.33
CA TYR A 72 9.93 -19.00 9.62
C TYR A 72 10.56 -17.82 10.40
N PRO A 73 11.39 -18.12 11.41
CA PRO A 73 11.99 -17.10 12.25
C PRO A 73 12.98 -16.26 11.42
N THR A 74 12.86 -14.95 11.53
CA THR A 74 13.76 -13.99 10.88
C THR A 74 14.48 -13.14 11.91
N LYS A 75 15.67 -12.61 11.57
CA LYS A 75 16.49 -11.79 12.48
C LYS A 75 15.73 -10.56 13.00
N ALA A 76 14.92 -9.93 12.15
CA ALA A 76 14.11 -8.77 12.52
C ALA A 76 12.74 -9.20 13.03
N ARG A 77 12.31 -8.65 14.16
CA ARG A 77 10.93 -8.79 14.64
C ARG A 77 10.01 -8.00 13.72
N ARG A 78 9.12 -8.69 13.03
CA ARG A 78 8.12 -8.07 12.16
C ARG A 78 6.83 -7.85 12.93
N PRO A 79 6.18 -6.67 12.81
CA PRO A 79 4.88 -6.45 13.42
C PRO A 79 3.83 -7.40 12.80
N GLN A 80 2.94 -7.93 13.63
CA GLN A 80 1.82 -8.75 13.15
C GLN A 80 0.83 -7.92 12.30
N ASN A 81 0.74 -6.63 12.60
CA ASN A 81 -0.11 -5.67 11.90
C ASN A 81 0.67 -4.36 11.67
N SER A 82 0.83 -4.00 10.40
CA SER A 82 1.43 -2.75 9.93
C SER A 82 0.47 -1.99 9.02
N ARG A 83 -0.84 -2.21 9.15
CA ARG A 83 -1.84 -1.45 8.41
C ARG A 83 -1.81 0.00 8.86
N LEU A 84 -1.89 0.93 7.91
CA LEU A 84 -1.85 2.37 8.18
C LEU A 84 -3.20 3.00 7.81
N SER A 85 -3.69 3.91 8.65
CA SER A 85 -4.84 4.74 8.31
C SER A 85 -4.38 5.94 7.47
N THR A 86 -4.94 6.07 6.27
CA THR A 86 -4.70 7.19 5.33
C THR A 86 -5.73 8.31 5.48
N ALA A 87 -6.60 8.26 6.50
CA ALA A 87 -7.71 9.18 6.68
C ALA A 87 -7.27 10.66 6.70
N ARG A 88 -6.17 10.97 7.40
CA ARG A 88 -5.62 12.34 7.45
C ARG A 88 -5.17 12.83 6.06
N PHE A 89 -4.49 11.97 5.28
CA PHE A 89 -4.07 12.35 3.93
C PHE A 89 -5.30 12.59 3.03
N GLY A 90 -6.29 11.70 3.11
CA GLY A 90 -7.54 11.81 2.38
C GLY A 90 -8.33 13.08 2.71
N SER A 91 -8.41 13.47 3.98
CA SER A 91 -9.11 14.70 4.38
C SER A 91 -8.36 15.96 3.96
N THR A 92 -7.04 15.99 4.10
CA THR A 92 -6.24 17.20 3.83
C THR A 92 -6.06 17.44 2.33
N PHE A 93 -5.80 16.39 1.55
CA PHE A 93 -5.47 16.51 0.13
C PHE A 93 -6.60 16.08 -0.80
N ALA A 94 -7.75 15.62 -0.28
CA ALA A 94 -8.87 15.12 -1.07
C ALA A 94 -8.47 14.04 -2.09
N TRP A 95 -7.54 13.16 -1.69
CA TRP A 95 -6.99 12.10 -2.54
C TRP A 95 -6.88 10.78 -1.79
N GLN A 96 -7.18 9.67 -2.46
CA GLN A 96 -7.05 8.32 -1.93
C GLN A 96 -6.44 7.41 -3.00
N ALA A 97 -5.59 6.47 -2.57
CA ALA A 97 -5.02 5.48 -3.46
C ALA A 97 -6.10 4.50 -3.93
N PRO A 98 -5.95 3.90 -5.12
CA PRO A 98 -6.83 2.81 -5.55
C PRO A 98 -6.71 1.58 -4.63
N ASP A 99 -7.65 0.62 -4.76
CA ASP A 99 -7.48 -0.71 -4.15
C ASP A 99 -6.18 -1.31 -4.66
N TRP A 100 -5.38 -1.85 -3.75
CA TRP A 100 -4.04 -2.34 -4.09
C TRP A 100 -4.01 -3.39 -5.20
N ARG A 101 -5.12 -4.08 -5.48
CA ARG A 101 -5.22 -5.07 -6.56
C ARG A 101 -5.36 -4.46 -7.96
N LEU A 102 -5.70 -3.17 -8.03
CA LEU A 102 -5.88 -2.42 -9.28
C LEU A 102 -4.65 -1.57 -9.64
N SER A 103 -3.69 -1.47 -8.71
CA SER A 103 -2.45 -0.71 -8.85
C SER A 103 -1.36 -1.40 -9.68
#